data_AF-A0A5N6U061-F1
#
_entry.id   AF-A0A5N6U061-F1
#
_cell.length_a   1.000
_cell.length_b   1.000
_cell.length_c   1.000
_cell.angle_alpha   90.00
_cell.angle_beta   90.00
_cell.angle_gamma   90.00
#
_symmetry.space_group_name_H-M   'P 1'
#
loop_
_entity.id
_entity.type
_entity.pdbx_description
1 polymer ?
#
loop_
_entity_poly.entity_id
_entity_poly.type
_entity_poly.pdbx_seq_one_letter_code
_entity_poly.pdbx_strand_id
1 'polypeptide(L)'
;MSFNASQVDLTTARKEDVLCFLALSENTYNGHLGARISSIFVILIVSSAFTFFPVVAKRLPSWKIPHSIYTFARYFGTGVIVATAFIHLLDPAYKRIGPKTCIGESGHWADYSWCAAIVLASIVIIFLLDLAAEVYVEWKYDISKPEDTTHTFTTQKPSPPSSPHLPSPSTDETNAERSFRQQIAAFLILEFGIIFHSIIIGLNLGVTGPEFATLYPVLVFHQSFEGLGIGARMSAIPFGQHTLLPWILCSLYGLTTPIAIAIGLGLRNTYNPGSKTALIVQGVLNAVSAGVLIYSGLVELLARDFLFDPCRTKRRGKLLVMVAWVCLGAGVMALIGKWA
;
A
#
# COMPACT_ATOMS: atom_id res chain seq x y z
N MET A 1 -10.05 -39.94 -15.65
CA MET A 1 -11.45 -39.84 -15.17
C MET A 1 -11.68 -38.41 -14.73
N SER A 2 -12.76 -37.76 -15.19
CA SER A 2 -13.17 -36.48 -14.63
C SER A 2 -13.58 -36.67 -13.18
N PHE A 3 -13.07 -35.82 -12.28
CA PHE A 3 -13.45 -35.84 -10.86
C PHE A 3 -14.97 -35.70 -10.73
N ASN A 4 -15.63 -36.63 -10.05
CA ASN A 4 -17.06 -36.58 -9.80
C ASN A 4 -17.33 -36.14 -8.36
N ALA A 5 -17.70 -34.88 -8.18
CA ALA A 5 -17.97 -34.31 -6.86
C ALA A 5 -19.21 -34.88 -6.16
N SER A 6 -20.11 -35.56 -6.88
CA SER A 6 -21.30 -36.19 -6.29
C SER A 6 -21.02 -37.57 -5.65
N GLN A 7 -19.86 -38.16 -5.92
CA GLN A 7 -19.42 -39.45 -5.38
C GLN A 7 -17.92 -39.40 -5.10
N VAL A 8 -17.54 -38.76 -3.99
CA VAL A 8 -16.14 -38.63 -3.56
C VAL A 8 -15.81 -39.73 -2.56
N ASP A 9 -14.91 -40.63 -2.95
CA ASP A 9 -14.26 -41.55 -2.02
C ASP A 9 -12.98 -40.91 -1.48
N LEU A 10 -12.98 -40.54 -0.21
CA LEU A 10 -11.86 -39.85 0.45
C LEU A 10 -10.60 -40.71 0.56
N THR A 11 -10.68 -42.02 0.33
CA THR A 11 -9.51 -42.92 0.36
C THR A 11 -8.78 -42.99 -0.99
N THR A 12 -9.46 -42.62 -2.08
CA THR A 12 -8.91 -42.68 -3.44
C THR A 12 -8.87 -41.31 -4.15
N ALA A 13 -9.64 -40.33 -3.69
CA ALA A 13 -9.65 -38.98 -4.23
C ALA A 13 -8.34 -38.23 -3.94
N ARG A 14 -7.79 -37.56 -4.96
CA ARG A 14 -6.65 -36.68 -4.75
C ARG A 14 -7.12 -35.42 -4.02
N LYS A 15 -6.33 -34.99 -3.05
CA LYS A 15 -6.58 -33.76 -2.27
C LYS A 15 -6.70 -32.52 -3.17
N GLU A 16 -5.88 -32.43 -4.21
CA GLU A 16 -5.95 -31.38 -5.23
C GLU A 16 -7.35 -31.32 -5.88
N ASP A 17 -7.90 -32.46 -6.30
CA ASP A 17 -9.18 -32.49 -7.02
C ASP A 17 -10.32 -31.97 -6.15
N VAL A 18 -10.33 -32.35 -4.87
CA VAL A 18 -11.33 -31.89 -3.90
C VAL A 18 -11.17 -30.39 -3.63
N LEU A 19 -9.95 -29.92 -3.35
CA LEU A 19 -9.69 -28.51 -3.06
C LEU A 19 -9.94 -27.61 -4.26
N CYS A 20 -9.56 -28.03 -5.46
CA CYS A 20 -9.82 -27.30 -6.67
C CYS A 20 -11.30 -27.31 -7.05
N PHE A 21 -12.02 -28.40 -6.84
CA PHE A 21 -13.47 -28.37 -7.02
C PHE A 21 -14.15 -27.35 -6.07
N LEU A 22 -13.72 -27.28 -4.81
CA LEU A 22 -14.29 -26.33 -3.84
C LEU A 22 -13.84 -24.88 -4.06
N ALA A 23 -12.59 -24.67 -4.52
CA ALA A 23 -12.04 -23.33 -4.72
C ALA A 23 -12.44 -22.71 -6.07
N LEU A 24 -12.59 -23.54 -7.11
CA LEU A 24 -13.04 -23.10 -8.42
C LEU A 24 -14.56 -22.98 -8.40
N SER A 25 -15.06 -21.80 -8.08
CA SER A 25 -16.49 -21.50 -8.26
C SER A 25 -16.77 -21.09 -9.69
N GLU A 26 -18.01 -21.25 -10.15
CA GLU A 26 -18.48 -20.52 -11.32
C GLU A 26 -18.59 -19.02 -11.00
N ASN A 27 -18.88 -18.21 -12.02
CA ASN A 27 -19.15 -16.80 -11.83
C ASN A 27 -20.43 -16.63 -11.00
N THR A 28 -20.30 -16.10 -9.78
CA THR A 28 -21.38 -15.98 -8.79
C THR A 28 -22.20 -14.70 -8.91
N TYR A 29 -22.03 -13.93 -9.99
CA TYR A 29 -22.73 -12.67 -10.20
C TYR A 29 -24.26 -12.83 -10.02
N ASN A 30 -24.79 -12.21 -8.97
CA ASN A 30 -26.18 -12.39 -8.51
C ASN A 30 -27.14 -11.31 -9.03
N GLY A 31 -26.72 -10.44 -9.95
CA GLY A 31 -27.50 -9.29 -10.40
C GLY A 31 -27.24 -8.02 -9.58
N HIS A 32 -28.28 -7.24 -9.28
CA HIS A 32 -28.19 -5.93 -8.61
C HIS A 32 -27.39 -4.85 -9.37
N LEU A 33 -27.61 -4.76 -10.68
CA LEU A 33 -26.90 -3.82 -11.55
C LEU A 33 -26.94 -2.37 -11.04
N GLY A 34 -28.11 -1.89 -10.60
CA GLY A 34 -28.25 -0.53 -10.08
C GLY A 34 -27.40 -0.23 -8.84
N ALA A 35 -27.32 -1.17 -7.89
CA ALA A 35 -26.50 -1.00 -6.69
C ALA A 35 -25.00 -1.00 -7.00
N ARG A 36 -24.57 -1.85 -7.96
CA ARG A 36 -23.18 -1.89 -8.44
C ARG A 36 -22.80 -0.63 -9.19
N ILE A 37 -23.67 -0.11 -10.05
CA ILE A 37 -23.48 1.20 -10.69
C ILE A 37 -23.37 2.28 -9.62
N SER A 38 -24.20 2.25 -8.57
CA SER A 38 -24.09 3.19 -7.46
C SER A 38 -22.72 3.13 -6.76
N SER A 39 -22.15 1.93 -6.60
CA SER A 39 -20.86 1.75 -5.94
C SER A 39 -19.71 2.47 -6.65
N ILE A 40 -19.77 2.58 -7.99
CA ILE A 40 -18.78 3.32 -8.78
C ILE A 40 -18.76 4.78 -8.32
N PHE A 41 -19.93 5.42 -8.24
CA PHE A 41 -20.03 6.83 -7.87
C PHE A 41 -19.77 7.07 -6.38
N VAL A 42 -20.29 6.21 -5.50
CA VAL A 42 -20.11 6.36 -4.06
C VAL A 42 -18.63 6.18 -3.70
N ILE A 43 -17.98 5.12 -4.18
CA ILE A 43 -16.55 4.91 -3.92
C ILE A 43 -15.71 6.03 -4.54
N LEU A 44 -16.04 6.49 -5.75
CA LEU A 44 -15.35 7.63 -6.37
C LEU A 44 -15.42 8.87 -5.48
N ILE A 45 -16.61 9.27 -5.05
CA ILE A 45 -16.82 10.50 -4.27
C ILE A 45 -16.17 10.39 -2.90
N VAL A 46 -16.45 9.32 -2.14
CA VAL A 46 -16.00 9.20 -0.75
C VAL A 46 -14.49 8.97 -0.68
N SER A 47 -13.93 8.08 -1.52
CA SER A 47 -12.48 7.85 -1.53
C SER A 47 -11.72 9.11 -1.96
N SER A 48 -12.17 9.79 -3.02
CA SER A 48 -11.56 11.05 -3.46
C SER A 48 -11.63 12.09 -2.35
N ALA A 49 -12.78 12.27 -1.69
CA ALA A 49 -12.91 13.25 -0.61
C ALA A 49 -11.86 13.04 0.50
N PHE A 50 -11.64 11.78 0.91
CA PHE A 50 -10.65 11.45 1.94
C PHE A 50 -9.20 11.57 1.44
N THR A 51 -8.93 11.24 0.18
CA THR A 51 -7.59 11.38 -0.43
C THR A 51 -7.21 12.84 -0.66
N PHE A 52 -8.12 13.66 -1.17
CA PHE A 52 -7.87 15.08 -1.39
C PHE A 52 -7.82 15.88 -0.09
N PHE A 53 -8.52 15.44 0.96
CA PHE A 53 -8.65 16.19 2.21
C PHE A 53 -7.29 16.66 2.79
N PRO A 54 -6.27 15.81 3.02
CA PRO A 54 -4.99 16.27 3.58
C PRO A 54 -4.21 17.19 2.63
N VAL A 55 -4.33 16.99 1.31
CA VAL A 55 -3.66 17.81 0.29
C VAL A 55 -4.28 19.21 0.22
N VAL A 56 -5.60 19.28 0.18
CA VAL A 56 -6.38 20.52 0.24
C VAL A 56 -6.09 21.25 1.56
N ALA A 57 -6.14 20.53 2.68
CA ALA A 57 -5.94 21.09 4.02
C ALA A 57 -4.56 21.75 4.20
N LYS A 58 -3.52 21.21 3.57
CA LYS A 58 -2.18 21.82 3.63
C LYS A 58 -2.03 23.02 2.68
N ARG A 59 -2.74 23.02 1.55
CA ARG A 59 -2.54 24.00 0.46
C ARG A 59 -3.49 25.19 0.50
N LEU A 60 -4.63 25.10 1.17
CA LEU A 60 -5.57 26.21 1.34
C LEU A 60 -5.39 26.88 2.70
N PRO A 61 -4.58 27.95 2.81
CA PRO A 61 -4.35 28.65 4.08
C PRO A 61 -5.60 29.37 4.62
N SER A 62 -6.61 29.61 3.78
CA SER A 62 -7.92 30.14 4.19
C SER A 62 -8.72 29.14 5.03
N TRP A 63 -8.50 27.84 4.85
CA TRP A 63 -9.10 26.80 5.66
C TRP A 63 -8.22 26.60 6.89
N LYS A 64 -8.58 27.26 8.00
CA LYS A 64 -7.89 27.15 9.30
C LYS A 64 -8.11 25.78 9.95
N ILE A 65 -7.70 24.70 9.27
CA ILE A 65 -7.82 23.35 9.80
C ILE A 65 -6.83 23.20 10.95
N PRO A 66 -7.30 22.78 12.14
CA PRO A 66 -6.42 22.61 13.29
C PRO A 66 -5.36 21.55 12.99
N HIS A 67 -4.11 21.83 13.39
CA HIS A 67 -2.95 20.95 13.22
C HIS A 67 -3.20 19.52 13.74
N SER A 68 -4.08 19.37 14.73
CA SER A 68 -4.50 18.07 15.28
C SER A 68 -5.17 17.16 14.24
N ILE A 69 -5.97 17.70 13.32
CA ILE A 69 -6.67 16.89 12.30
C ILE A 69 -5.68 16.41 11.24
N TYR A 70 -4.73 17.25 10.84
CA TYR A 70 -3.64 16.85 9.95
C TYR A 70 -2.78 15.75 10.58
N THR A 71 -2.43 15.92 11.85
CA THR A 71 -1.67 14.95 12.64
C THR A 71 -2.43 13.62 12.73
N PHE A 72 -3.73 13.67 13.00
CA PHE A 72 -4.60 12.49 12.98
C PHE A 72 -4.54 11.78 11.63
N ALA A 73 -4.81 12.47 10.52
CA ALA A 73 -4.81 11.88 9.18
C ALA A 73 -3.47 11.20 8.83
N ARG A 74 -2.34 11.84 9.17
CA ARG A 74 -1.00 11.28 8.95
C ARG A 74 -0.76 9.98 9.71
N TYR A 75 -0.96 9.98 11.02
CA TYR A 75 -0.62 8.82 11.85
C TYR A 75 -1.65 7.71 11.76
N PHE A 76 -2.94 8.05 11.68
CA PHE A 76 -4.00 7.10 11.36
C PHE A 76 -3.73 6.43 10.01
N GLY A 77 -3.42 7.22 8.99
CA GLY A 77 -3.08 6.74 7.65
C GLY A 77 -1.89 5.78 7.61
N THR A 78 -0.83 6.04 8.37
CA THR A 78 0.29 5.10 8.53
C THR A 78 -0.17 3.76 9.08
N GLY A 79 -1.02 3.75 10.11
CA GLY A 79 -1.59 2.53 10.65
C GLY A 79 -2.44 1.77 9.63
N VAL A 80 -3.26 2.49 8.86
CA VAL A 80 -4.07 1.92 7.78
C VAL A 80 -3.20 1.23 6.74
N ILE A 81 -2.16 1.88 6.21
CA ILE A 81 -1.27 1.30 5.19
C ILE A 81 -0.58 0.03 5.70
N VAL A 82 -0.12 0.02 6.95
CA VAL A 82 0.49 -1.17 7.56
C VAL A 82 -0.53 -2.31 7.65
N ALA A 83 -1.76 -2.03 8.11
CA ALA A 83 -2.81 -3.04 8.16
C ALA A 83 -3.26 -3.52 6.77
N THR A 84 -3.32 -2.64 5.76
CA THR A 84 -3.55 -3.04 4.36
C THR A 84 -2.52 -4.09 3.92
N ALA A 85 -1.23 -3.83 4.19
CA ALA A 85 -0.14 -4.71 3.77
C ALA A 85 -0.29 -6.15 4.31
N PHE A 86 -0.63 -6.29 5.59
CA PHE A 86 -0.72 -7.61 6.24
C PHE A 86 -2.10 -8.27 6.11
N ILE A 87 -3.18 -7.52 6.32
CA ILE A 87 -4.53 -8.09 6.42
C ILE A 87 -5.22 -8.14 5.06
N HIS A 88 -5.02 -7.13 4.21
CA HIS A 88 -5.77 -6.99 2.96
C HIS A 88 -4.97 -7.40 1.72
N LEU A 89 -3.65 -7.57 1.86
CA LEU A 89 -2.78 -8.02 0.79
C LEU A 89 -2.14 -9.37 1.08
N LEU A 90 -1.40 -9.49 2.19
CA LEU A 90 -0.69 -10.73 2.51
C LEU A 90 -1.63 -11.92 2.78
N ASP A 91 -2.63 -11.76 3.64
CA ASP A 91 -3.58 -12.84 3.95
C ASP A 91 -4.37 -13.31 2.69
N PRO A 92 -4.93 -12.41 1.87
CA PRO A 92 -5.58 -12.81 0.62
C PRO A 92 -4.62 -13.39 -0.42
N ALA A 93 -3.32 -13.10 -0.37
CA ALA A 93 -2.32 -13.79 -1.19
C ALA A 93 -2.15 -15.25 -0.74
N TYR A 94 -2.01 -15.49 0.56
CA TYR A 94 -1.95 -16.86 1.11
C TYR A 94 -3.22 -17.66 0.85
N LYS A 95 -4.40 -17.04 0.94
CA LYS A 95 -5.68 -17.69 0.61
C LYS A 95 -5.82 -18.10 -0.86
N ARG A 96 -5.01 -17.53 -1.76
CA ARG A 96 -5.02 -17.84 -3.20
C ARG A 96 -3.92 -18.81 -3.60
N ILE A 97 -2.67 -18.51 -3.29
CA ILE A 97 -1.48 -19.26 -3.76
C ILE A 97 -0.72 -19.96 -2.63
N GLY A 98 -1.26 -19.99 -1.40
CA GLY A 98 -0.63 -20.68 -0.28
C GLY A 98 -0.67 -22.21 -0.40
N PRO A 99 0.10 -22.92 0.44
CA PRO A 99 0.28 -24.38 0.32
C PRO A 99 -1.00 -25.19 0.58
N LYS A 100 -2.01 -24.61 1.25
CA LYS A 100 -3.30 -25.27 1.56
C LYS A 100 -4.41 -24.94 0.59
N THR A 101 -4.10 -24.30 -0.54
CA THR A 101 -5.11 -23.89 -1.54
C THR A 101 -5.11 -24.87 -2.72
N CYS A 102 -6.13 -24.75 -3.58
CA CYS A 102 -6.15 -25.45 -4.87
C CYS A 102 -4.86 -25.23 -5.66
N ILE A 103 -4.33 -24.00 -5.67
CA ILE A 103 -3.10 -23.69 -6.39
C ILE A 103 -1.90 -24.36 -5.73
N GLY A 104 -1.76 -24.26 -4.40
CA GLY A 104 -0.67 -24.89 -3.66
C GLY A 104 -0.59 -26.39 -3.93
N GLU A 105 -1.71 -27.09 -3.85
CA GLU A 105 -1.76 -28.54 -4.06
C GLU A 105 -1.71 -28.95 -5.55
N SER A 106 -1.81 -27.98 -6.47
CA SER A 106 -1.67 -28.21 -7.91
C SER A 106 -0.24 -27.96 -8.39
N GLY A 107 0.43 -29.01 -8.87
CA GLY A 107 1.81 -28.91 -9.36
C GLY A 107 2.84 -28.64 -8.25
N HIS A 108 3.91 -27.91 -8.58
CA HIS A 108 5.05 -27.64 -7.67
C HIS A 108 4.86 -26.39 -6.76
N TRP A 109 3.63 -25.89 -6.63
CA TRP A 109 3.34 -24.72 -5.78
C TRP A 109 3.33 -25.05 -4.28
N ALA A 110 3.18 -26.32 -3.90
CA ALA A 110 3.25 -26.77 -2.50
C ALA A 110 4.69 -26.99 -2.03
N ASP A 111 5.63 -27.22 -2.94
CA ASP A 111 7.01 -27.60 -2.62
C ASP A 111 7.79 -26.48 -1.92
N TYR A 112 7.34 -25.24 -2.11
CA TYR A 112 8.00 -24.07 -1.57
C TYR A 112 7.00 -23.01 -1.11
N SER A 113 7.40 -22.18 -0.16
CA SER A 113 6.56 -21.08 0.34
C SER A 113 6.57 -19.90 -0.63
N TRP A 114 6.03 -20.09 -1.83
CA TRP A 114 6.05 -19.10 -2.93
C TRP A 114 5.46 -17.75 -2.51
N CYS A 115 4.36 -17.73 -1.76
CA CYS A 115 3.80 -16.48 -1.25
C CYS A 115 4.81 -15.70 -0.40
N ALA A 116 5.44 -16.35 0.59
CA ALA A 116 6.46 -15.73 1.44
C ALA A 116 7.67 -15.28 0.62
N ALA A 117 8.09 -16.10 -0.34
CA ALA A 117 9.24 -15.83 -1.19
C ALA A 117 9.02 -14.61 -2.10
N ILE A 118 7.83 -14.47 -2.69
CA ILE A 118 7.45 -13.30 -3.49
C ILE A 118 7.44 -12.04 -2.62
N VAL A 119 6.83 -12.11 -1.43
CA VAL A 119 6.80 -10.98 -0.48
C VAL A 119 8.21 -10.57 -0.10
N LEU A 120 9.07 -11.52 0.26
CA LEU A 120 10.47 -11.29 0.61
C LEU A 120 11.23 -10.68 -0.58
N ALA A 121 11.09 -11.25 -1.78
CA ALA A 121 11.72 -10.73 -2.98
C ALA A 121 11.29 -9.29 -3.26
N SER A 122 9.99 -8.97 -3.13
CA SER A 122 9.49 -7.61 -3.28
C SER A 122 10.07 -6.66 -2.24
N ILE A 123 10.14 -7.06 -0.97
CA ILE A 123 10.78 -6.24 0.09
C ILE A 123 12.24 -5.96 -0.25
N VAL A 124 13.00 -6.99 -0.64
CA VAL A 124 14.43 -6.85 -0.99
C VAL A 124 14.60 -5.98 -2.23
N ILE A 125 13.78 -6.17 -3.26
CA ILE A 125 13.83 -5.35 -4.49
C ILE A 125 13.55 -3.88 -4.16
N ILE A 126 12.52 -3.57 -3.36
CA ILE A 126 12.23 -2.18 -2.98
C ILE A 126 13.37 -1.59 -2.14
N PHE A 127 13.90 -2.35 -1.19
CA PHE A 127 15.08 -1.91 -0.43
C PHE A 127 16.28 -1.59 -1.34
N LEU A 128 16.58 -2.46 -2.30
CA LEU A 128 17.67 -2.25 -3.25
C LEU A 128 17.41 -1.04 -4.15
N LEU A 129 16.16 -0.80 -4.55
CA LEU A 129 15.78 0.39 -5.31
C LEU A 129 15.94 1.67 -4.49
N ASP A 130 15.51 1.68 -3.22
CA ASP A 130 15.68 2.85 -2.34
C ASP A 130 17.16 3.13 -2.08
N LEU A 131 17.96 2.09 -1.80
CA LEU A 131 19.41 2.20 -1.63
C LEU A 131 20.10 2.69 -2.91
N ALA A 132 19.76 2.12 -4.07
CA ALA A 132 20.33 2.53 -5.34
C ALA A 132 19.97 3.98 -5.67
N ALA A 133 18.75 4.42 -5.35
CA ALA A 133 18.35 5.81 -5.50
C ALA A 133 19.16 6.73 -4.57
N GLU A 134 19.42 6.33 -3.32
CA GLU A 134 20.26 7.10 -2.39
C GLU A 134 21.70 7.21 -2.90
N VAL A 135 22.33 6.08 -3.26
CA VAL A 135 23.72 6.03 -3.77
C VAL A 135 23.87 6.78 -5.09
N TYR A 136 22.93 6.63 -6.02
CA TYR A 136 22.94 7.35 -7.30
C TYR A 136 22.92 8.86 -7.08
N VAL A 137 22.12 9.32 -6.12
CA VAL A 137 22.06 10.73 -5.79
C VAL A 137 23.35 11.20 -5.09
N GLU A 138 23.94 10.42 -4.19
CA GLU A 138 25.23 10.76 -3.58
C GLU A 138 26.34 10.92 -4.63
N TRP A 139 26.43 9.96 -5.56
CA TRP A 139 27.41 9.98 -6.63
C TRP A 139 27.22 11.14 -7.61
N LYS A 140 25.98 11.41 -8.03
CA LYS A 140 25.69 12.47 -9.03
C LYS A 140 25.92 13.88 -8.50
N TYR A 141 25.75 14.09 -7.20
CA TYR A 141 25.87 15.41 -6.57
C TYR A 141 27.16 15.56 -5.74
N ASP A 142 28.11 14.64 -5.87
CA ASP A 142 29.43 14.64 -5.22
C ASP A 142 29.38 14.93 -3.71
N ILE A 143 28.49 14.23 -3.01
CA ILE A 143 28.29 14.40 -1.58
C ILE A 143 29.21 13.42 -0.87
N SER A 144 30.43 13.87 -0.55
CA SER A 144 31.26 13.23 0.44
C SER A 144 30.55 13.31 1.79
N LYS A 145 29.89 12.21 2.23
CA LYS A 145 29.58 12.05 3.65
C LYS A 145 30.93 12.14 4.38
N PRO A 146 31.11 13.05 5.35
CA PRO A 146 32.37 13.13 6.08
C PRO A 146 32.67 11.75 6.68
N GLU A 147 33.83 11.19 6.33
CA GLU A 147 34.38 9.95 6.90
C GLU A 147 34.75 10.13 8.38
N ASP A 148 33.81 10.52 9.23
CA ASP A 148 34.05 10.77 10.65
C ASP A 148 33.12 9.94 11.52
N THR A 149 33.23 8.61 11.41
CA THR A 149 32.74 7.73 12.49
C THR A 149 33.63 6.54 12.80
N THR A 150 34.65 6.26 11.98
CA THR A 150 35.61 5.17 12.25
C THR A 150 36.98 5.70 12.74
N HIS A 151 37.33 6.96 12.48
CA HIS A 151 38.63 7.52 12.89
C HIS A 151 38.65 8.23 14.26
N THR A 152 37.49 8.52 14.86
CA THR A 152 37.42 9.21 16.16
C THR A 152 37.72 8.31 17.37
N PHE A 153 37.86 6.99 17.17
CA PHE A 153 38.22 6.07 18.26
C PHE A 153 39.74 5.88 18.45
N THR A 154 40.59 6.32 17.51
CA THR A 154 42.02 5.95 17.52
C THR A 154 43.00 7.12 17.58
N THR A 155 42.58 8.36 17.30
CA THR A 155 43.52 9.50 17.35
C THR A 155 42.95 10.73 18.03
N GLN A 156 43.38 10.92 19.26
CA GLN A 156 43.25 12.16 20.02
C GLN A 156 44.22 13.19 19.41
N LYS A 157 43.73 14.08 18.52
CA LYS A 157 44.44 15.32 18.19
C LYS A 157 43.45 16.43 17.84
N PRO A 158 43.57 17.64 18.42
CA PRO A 158 42.66 18.74 18.08
C PRO A 158 43.04 19.35 16.73
N SER A 159 42.08 19.44 15.82
CA SER A 159 42.17 20.22 14.58
C SER A 159 41.73 21.69 14.82
N PRO A 160 42.30 22.66 14.10
CA PRO A 160 42.04 24.10 14.29
C PRO A 160 40.65 24.51 13.74
N PRO A 161 40.12 25.69 14.13
CA PRO A 161 38.75 26.08 13.77
C PRO A 161 38.62 26.32 12.27
N SER A 162 37.77 25.54 11.61
CA SER A 162 37.33 25.78 10.24
C SER A 162 36.42 27.01 10.18
N SER A 163 36.71 27.89 9.23
CA SER A 163 35.94 29.08 8.91
C SER A 163 34.45 28.75 8.63
N PRO A 164 33.50 29.63 8.98
CA PRO A 164 32.10 29.41 8.65
C PRO A 164 31.91 29.54 7.13
N HIS A 165 31.78 28.39 6.45
CA HIS A 165 31.24 28.34 5.09
C HIS A 165 29.81 28.90 5.11
N LEU A 166 29.61 30.09 4.52
CA LEU A 166 28.27 30.55 4.17
C LEU A 166 27.67 29.58 3.13
N PRO A 167 26.40 29.15 3.27
CA PRO A 167 25.74 28.38 2.23
C PRO A 167 25.62 29.24 0.97
N SER A 168 26.16 28.77 -0.15
CA SER A 168 25.86 29.34 -1.47
C SER A 168 24.40 29.05 -1.85
N PRO A 169 23.66 30.00 -2.44
CA PRO A 169 22.24 29.82 -2.80
C PRO A 169 21.98 28.65 -3.78
N SER A 170 23.00 28.19 -4.51
CA SER A 170 22.92 26.99 -5.37
C SER A 170 22.83 25.67 -4.59
N THR A 171 23.27 25.64 -3.32
CA THR A 171 23.30 24.44 -2.49
C THR A 171 21.92 24.12 -1.88
N ASP A 172 21.10 25.14 -1.61
CA ASP A 172 19.75 24.93 -1.06
C ASP A 172 18.75 24.46 -2.12
N GLU A 173 18.80 24.99 -3.34
CA GLU A 173 17.93 24.54 -4.44
C GLU A 173 18.21 23.08 -4.83
N THR A 174 19.48 22.69 -4.89
CA THR A 174 19.90 21.31 -5.20
C THR A 174 19.49 20.32 -4.12
N ASN A 175 19.60 20.69 -2.83
CA ASN A 175 19.15 19.87 -1.71
C ASN A 175 17.62 19.71 -1.67
N ALA A 176 16.87 20.78 -1.96
CA ALA A 176 15.42 20.73 -2.03
C ALA A 176 14.92 19.81 -3.16
N GLU A 177 15.53 19.91 -4.35
CA GLU A 177 15.18 19.05 -5.48
C GLU A 177 15.54 17.58 -5.23
N ARG A 178 16.68 17.30 -4.57
CA ARG A 178 17.03 15.95 -4.11
C ARG A 178 15.97 15.37 -3.17
N SER A 179 15.61 16.12 -2.12
CA SER A 179 14.63 15.65 -1.13
C SER A 179 13.28 15.38 -1.79
N PHE A 180 12.87 16.23 -2.74
CA PHE A 180 11.68 16.02 -3.53
C PHE A 180 11.76 14.72 -4.34
N ARG A 181 12.84 14.50 -5.12
CA ARG A 181 13.03 13.31 -5.97
C ARG A 181 13.01 11.99 -5.18
N GLN A 182 13.61 11.97 -4.01
CA GLN A 182 13.62 10.79 -3.14
C GLN A 182 12.22 10.51 -2.57
N GLN A 183 11.55 11.53 -2.02
CA GLN A 183 10.22 11.36 -1.44
C GLN A 183 9.16 11.00 -2.48
N ILE A 184 9.23 11.58 -3.68
CA ILE A 184 8.30 11.25 -4.76
C ILE A 184 8.55 9.85 -5.32
N ALA A 185 9.81 9.40 -5.42
CA ALA A 185 10.12 8.03 -5.84
C ALA A 185 9.55 7.00 -4.87
N ALA A 186 9.80 7.17 -3.57
CA ALA A 186 9.22 6.32 -2.51
C ALA A 186 7.69 6.33 -2.56
N PHE A 187 7.08 7.50 -2.75
CA PHE A 187 5.63 7.63 -2.87
C PHE A 187 5.08 6.89 -4.10
N LEU A 188 5.71 7.02 -5.27
CA LEU A 188 5.28 6.34 -6.50
C LEU A 188 5.40 4.82 -6.38
N ILE A 189 6.43 4.31 -5.69
CA ILE A 189 6.57 2.89 -5.38
C ILE A 189 5.42 2.40 -4.51
N LEU A 190 5.10 3.13 -3.43
CA LEU A 190 3.97 2.83 -2.57
C LEU A 190 2.64 2.86 -3.35
N GLU A 191 2.44 3.88 -4.17
CA GLU A 191 1.23 4.06 -4.97
C GLU A 191 1.06 2.92 -5.99
N PHE A 192 2.16 2.48 -6.62
CA PHE A 192 2.16 1.33 -7.53
C PHE A 192 1.62 0.05 -6.87
N GLY A 193 2.04 -0.25 -5.64
CA GLY A 193 1.52 -1.41 -4.88
C GLY A 193 0.01 -1.27 -4.57
N ILE A 194 -0.43 -0.07 -4.22
CA ILE A 194 -1.84 0.23 -3.93
C ILE A 194 -2.72 0.16 -5.20
N ILE A 195 -2.21 0.59 -6.35
CA ILE A 195 -2.98 0.59 -7.61
C ILE A 195 -3.38 -0.85 -7.98
N PHE A 196 -2.45 -1.81 -7.95
CA PHE A 196 -2.80 -3.20 -8.27
C PHE A 196 -3.78 -3.81 -7.28
N HIS A 197 -3.60 -3.51 -6.00
CA HIS A 197 -4.56 -3.89 -4.96
C HIS A 197 -5.97 -3.38 -5.27
N SER A 198 -6.05 -2.08 -5.57
CA SER A 198 -7.29 -1.36 -5.89
C SER A 198 -7.98 -1.90 -7.15
N ILE A 199 -7.19 -2.30 -8.17
CA ILE A 199 -7.72 -2.94 -9.38
C ILE A 199 -8.36 -4.29 -9.07
N ILE A 200 -7.67 -5.14 -8.30
CA ILE A 200 -8.18 -6.48 -7.95
C ILE A 200 -9.46 -6.36 -7.12
N ILE A 201 -9.47 -5.47 -6.12
CA ILE A 201 -10.66 -5.18 -5.31
C ILE A 201 -11.81 -4.72 -6.19
N GLY A 202 -11.58 -3.74 -7.07
CA GLY A 202 -12.64 -3.18 -7.92
C GLY A 202 -13.23 -4.21 -8.88
N LEU A 203 -12.37 -4.99 -9.55
CA LEU A 203 -12.82 -6.08 -10.43
C LEU A 203 -13.69 -7.09 -9.67
N ASN A 204 -13.23 -7.52 -8.49
CA ASN A 204 -13.95 -8.49 -7.66
C ASN A 204 -15.29 -7.95 -7.17
N LEU A 205 -15.37 -6.68 -6.74
CA LEU A 205 -16.63 -6.06 -6.34
C LEU A 205 -17.62 -5.96 -7.52
N GLY A 206 -17.12 -5.77 -8.74
CA GLY A 206 -17.93 -5.75 -9.95
C GLY A 206 -18.66 -7.08 -10.23
N VAL A 207 -18.03 -8.21 -9.87
CA VAL A 207 -18.52 -9.55 -10.22
C VAL A 207 -18.94 -10.43 -9.04
N THR A 208 -18.67 -10.02 -7.80
CA THR A 208 -18.98 -10.79 -6.58
C THR A 208 -20.47 -11.10 -6.47
N GLY A 209 -20.84 -12.18 -5.78
CA GLY A 209 -22.21 -12.67 -5.67
C GLY A 209 -22.96 -12.11 -4.46
N PRO A 210 -23.55 -12.96 -3.60
CA PRO A 210 -24.29 -12.57 -2.40
C PRO A 210 -23.49 -11.68 -1.44
N GLU A 211 -22.17 -11.79 -1.44
CA GLU A 211 -21.27 -11.05 -0.57
C GLU A 211 -21.27 -9.56 -0.88
N PHE A 212 -21.74 -9.14 -2.07
CA PHE A 212 -21.82 -7.74 -2.49
C PHE A 212 -22.43 -6.83 -1.42
N ALA A 213 -23.53 -7.26 -0.77
CA ALA A 213 -24.23 -6.46 0.23
C ALA A 213 -23.38 -6.14 1.46
N THR A 214 -22.39 -6.98 1.76
CA THR A 214 -21.42 -6.76 2.85
C THR A 214 -20.18 -6.06 2.33
N LEU A 215 -19.61 -6.53 1.20
CA LEU A 215 -18.37 -6.01 0.62
C LEU A 215 -18.50 -4.55 0.19
N TYR A 216 -19.62 -4.16 -0.40
CA TYR A 216 -19.81 -2.79 -0.88
C TYR A 216 -19.63 -1.72 0.22
N PRO A 217 -20.43 -1.70 1.30
CA PRO A 217 -20.26 -0.68 2.33
C PRO A 217 -18.90 -0.77 3.03
N VAL A 218 -18.37 -1.98 3.23
CA VAL A 218 -17.04 -2.20 3.83
C VAL A 218 -15.94 -1.58 2.97
N LEU A 219 -16.01 -1.76 1.65
CA LEU A 219 -15.03 -1.20 0.71
C LEU A 219 -15.10 0.32 0.58
N VAL A 220 -16.27 0.93 0.78
CA VAL A 220 -16.37 2.41 0.88
C VAL A 220 -15.49 2.92 2.02
N PHE A 221 -15.58 2.31 3.21
CA PHE A 221 -14.73 2.70 4.34
C PHE A 221 -13.26 2.34 4.14
N HIS A 222 -12.98 1.13 3.64
CA HIS A 222 -11.62 0.67 3.32
C HIS A 222 -10.91 1.66 2.39
N GLN A 223 -11.50 1.96 1.23
CA GLN A 223 -10.90 2.85 0.23
C GLN A 223 -10.77 4.29 0.75
N SER A 224 -11.70 4.73 1.59
CA SER A 224 -11.63 6.07 2.19
C SER A 224 -10.49 6.19 3.19
N PHE A 225 -10.26 5.19 4.03
CA PHE A 225 -9.18 5.21 5.00
C PHE A 225 -7.81 5.03 4.36
N GLU A 226 -7.70 4.16 3.35
CA GLU A 226 -6.47 4.01 2.58
C GLU A 226 -6.16 5.31 1.80
N GLY A 227 -7.19 5.91 1.19
CA GLY A 227 -7.10 7.21 0.53
C GLY A 227 -6.64 8.33 1.45
N LEU A 228 -7.15 8.37 2.68
CA LEU A 228 -6.68 9.31 3.71
C LEU A 228 -5.19 9.16 4.00
N GLY A 229 -4.68 7.93 4.07
CA GLY A 229 -3.26 7.65 4.31
C GLY A 229 -2.37 8.11 3.15
N ILE A 230 -2.77 7.81 1.92
CA ILE A 230 -2.08 8.28 0.70
C ILE A 230 -2.11 9.80 0.62
N GLY A 231 -3.27 10.41 0.82
CA GLY A 231 -3.44 11.86 0.84
C GLY A 231 -2.55 12.53 1.89
N ALA A 232 -2.46 11.94 3.08
CA ALA A 232 -1.61 12.46 4.14
C ALA A 232 -0.11 12.35 3.80
N ARG A 233 0.33 11.25 3.17
CA ARG A 233 1.70 11.11 2.68
C ARG A 233 2.00 12.08 1.54
N MET A 234 1.11 12.16 0.56
CA MET A 234 1.17 13.13 -0.54
C MET A 234 1.35 14.55 0.00
N SER A 235 0.52 14.94 0.97
CA SER A 235 0.59 16.28 1.54
C SER A 235 1.96 16.59 2.15
N ALA A 236 2.70 15.60 2.67
CA ALA A 236 3.99 15.83 3.30
C ALA A 236 5.10 16.19 2.30
N ILE A 237 4.97 15.77 1.03
CA ILE A 237 5.99 15.92 -0.01
C ILE A 237 6.14 17.40 -0.43
N PRO A 238 7.38 17.95 -0.52
CA PRO A 238 7.62 19.33 -0.93
C PRO A 238 7.57 19.48 -2.46
N PHE A 239 6.38 19.59 -3.03
CA PHE A 239 6.19 19.65 -4.49
C PHE A 239 6.80 20.86 -5.21
N GLY A 240 7.21 21.92 -4.49
CA GLY A 240 7.83 23.11 -5.09
C GLY A 240 7.04 23.65 -6.27
N GLN A 241 7.67 23.69 -7.45
CA GLN A 241 7.07 24.17 -8.70
C GLN A 241 6.04 23.20 -9.31
N HIS A 242 6.01 21.93 -8.91
CA HIS A 242 5.10 20.90 -9.41
C HIS A 242 3.73 20.94 -8.72
N THR A 243 3.04 22.06 -8.81
CA THR A 243 1.77 22.29 -8.12
C THR A 243 0.64 21.41 -8.63
N LEU A 244 0.65 20.98 -9.90
CA LEU A 244 -0.38 20.09 -10.46
C LEU A 244 -0.22 18.62 -10.10
N LEU A 245 1.02 18.17 -9.87
CA LEU A 245 1.34 16.75 -9.68
C LEU A 245 0.54 16.04 -8.57
N PRO A 246 0.39 16.58 -7.35
CA PRO A 246 -0.36 15.87 -6.32
C PRO A 246 -1.84 15.75 -6.62
N TRP A 247 -2.43 16.67 -7.41
CA TRP A 247 -3.82 16.56 -7.83
C TRP A 247 -4.01 15.43 -8.84
N ILE A 248 -3.05 15.27 -9.76
CA ILE A 248 -3.04 14.18 -10.73
C ILE A 248 -2.92 12.83 -10.00
N LEU A 249 -1.97 12.71 -9.08
CA LEU A 249 -1.75 11.46 -8.35
C LEU A 249 -2.93 11.12 -7.41
N CYS A 250 -3.52 12.11 -6.72
CA CYS A 250 -4.75 11.87 -5.94
C CYS A 250 -5.92 11.43 -6.83
N SER A 251 -6.05 12.01 -8.03
CA SER A 251 -7.07 11.61 -9.00
C SER A 251 -6.82 10.19 -9.52
N LEU A 252 -5.56 9.82 -9.77
CA LEU A 252 -5.17 8.50 -10.22
C LEU A 252 -5.60 7.44 -9.22
N TYR A 253 -5.30 7.64 -7.93
CA TYR A 253 -5.79 6.77 -6.86
C TYR A 253 -7.32 6.71 -6.82
N GLY A 254 -8.00 7.86 -6.74
CA GLY A 254 -9.46 7.92 -6.58
C GLY A 254 -10.25 7.31 -7.75
N LEU A 255 -9.70 7.35 -8.97
CA LEU A 255 -10.33 6.80 -10.18
C LEU A 255 -10.05 5.31 -10.39
N THR A 256 -8.97 4.77 -9.81
CA THR A 256 -8.53 3.39 -10.07
C THR A 256 -9.62 2.36 -9.71
N THR A 257 -10.13 2.40 -8.48
CA THR A 257 -11.16 1.44 -8.03
C THR A 257 -12.49 1.58 -8.79
N PRO A 258 -13.06 2.79 -8.98
CA PRO A 258 -14.27 2.98 -9.79
C PRO A 258 -14.14 2.47 -11.23
N ILE A 259 -13.00 2.71 -11.89
CA ILE A 259 -12.73 2.20 -13.23
C ILE A 259 -12.66 0.66 -13.20
N ALA A 260 -11.96 0.09 -12.22
CA ALA A 260 -11.87 -1.36 -12.07
C ALA A 260 -13.25 -2.02 -11.80
N ILE A 261 -14.12 -1.38 -11.01
CA ILE A 261 -15.52 -1.83 -10.82
C ILE A 261 -16.29 -1.78 -12.14
N ALA A 262 -16.16 -0.70 -12.91
CA ALA A 262 -16.83 -0.57 -14.20
C ALA A 262 -16.36 -1.66 -15.19
N ILE A 263 -15.05 -1.94 -15.23
CA ILE A 263 -14.47 -3.03 -16.04
C ILE A 263 -14.99 -4.38 -15.55
N GLY A 264 -14.98 -4.63 -14.24
CA GLY A 264 -15.49 -5.87 -13.64
C GLY A 264 -16.95 -6.09 -14.00
N LEU A 265 -17.77 -5.04 -13.94
CA LEU A 265 -19.17 -5.07 -14.35
C LEU A 265 -19.32 -5.31 -15.86
N GLY A 266 -18.45 -4.76 -16.70
CA GLY A 266 -18.40 -5.05 -18.14
C GLY A 266 -18.07 -6.51 -18.44
N LEU A 267 -17.14 -7.09 -17.68
CA LEU A 267 -16.69 -8.47 -17.79
C LEU A 267 -17.52 -9.45 -16.97
N ARG A 268 -18.64 -9.02 -16.36
CA ARG A 268 -19.44 -9.80 -15.40
C ARG A 268 -19.98 -11.13 -15.89
N ASN A 269 -19.97 -11.41 -17.19
CA ASN A 269 -20.44 -12.69 -17.75
C ASN A 269 -19.28 -13.61 -18.18
N THR A 270 -18.05 -13.09 -18.26
CA THR A 270 -16.89 -13.79 -18.82
C THR A 270 -15.74 -13.93 -17.82
N TYR A 271 -15.59 -12.99 -16.91
CA TYR A 271 -14.56 -13.02 -15.88
C TYR A 271 -15.02 -13.86 -14.68
N ASN A 272 -14.24 -14.90 -14.37
CA ASN A 272 -14.43 -15.73 -13.18
C ASN A 272 -13.26 -15.53 -12.22
N PRO A 273 -13.46 -14.82 -11.07
CA PRO A 273 -12.40 -14.56 -10.10
C PRO A 273 -11.93 -15.84 -9.37
N GLY A 274 -12.74 -16.91 -9.40
CA GLY A 274 -12.43 -18.22 -8.85
C GLY A 274 -11.64 -19.13 -9.80
N SER A 275 -11.38 -18.74 -11.05
CA SER A 275 -10.61 -19.58 -11.99
C SER A 275 -9.14 -19.76 -11.56
N LYS A 276 -8.49 -20.89 -11.91
CA LYS A 276 -7.08 -21.17 -11.55
C LYS A 276 -6.15 -20.01 -11.94
N THR A 277 -6.28 -19.49 -13.16
CA THR A 277 -5.48 -18.36 -13.65
C THR A 277 -5.74 -17.09 -12.85
N ALA A 278 -7.00 -16.78 -12.54
CA ALA A 278 -7.33 -15.61 -11.74
C ALA A 278 -6.77 -15.71 -10.31
N LEU A 279 -6.79 -16.89 -9.70
CA LEU A 279 -6.20 -17.13 -8.37
C LEU A 279 -4.69 -16.92 -8.37
N ILE A 280 -3.97 -17.43 -9.37
CA ILE A 280 -2.52 -17.24 -9.51
C ILE A 280 -2.20 -15.75 -9.68
N VAL A 281 -2.85 -15.07 -10.64
CA VAL A 281 -2.58 -13.65 -10.94
C VAL A 281 -2.87 -12.77 -9.72
N GLN A 282 -4.04 -12.94 -9.09
CA GLN A 282 -4.40 -12.18 -7.90
C GLN A 282 -3.46 -12.48 -6.73
N GLY A 283 -3.08 -13.75 -6.53
CA GLY A 283 -2.19 -14.14 -5.44
C GLY A 283 -0.78 -13.56 -5.59
N VAL A 284 -0.21 -13.62 -6.79
CA VAL A 284 1.11 -13.03 -7.09
C VAL A 284 1.07 -11.52 -6.96
N LEU A 285 0.09 -10.84 -7.57
CA LEU A 285 -0.02 -9.37 -7.48
C LEU A 285 -0.25 -8.90 -6.05
N ASN A 286 -1.07 -9.60 -5.26
CA ASN A 286 -1.26 -9.29 -3.85
C ASN A 286 0.01 -9.54 -3.02
N ALA A 287 0.76 -10.61 -3.29
CA ALA A 287 2.03 -10.89 -2.61
C ALA A 287 3.09 -9.82 -2.91
N VAL A 288 3.20 -9.40 -4.18
CA VAL A 288 4.10 -8.31 -4.58
C VAL A 288 3.71 -7.00 -3.90
N SER A 289 2.42 -6.63 -3.98
CA SER A 289 1.90 -5.41 -3.37
C SER A 289 2.04 -5.44 -1.85
N ALA A 290 1.84 -6.59 -1.20
CA ALA A 290 2.08 -6.77 0.24
C ALA A 290 3.54 -6.45 0.57
N GLY A 291 4.51 -7.02 -0.16
CA GLY A 291 5.93 -6.76 0.09
C GLY A 291 6.30 -5.29 -0.05
N VAL A 292 5.80 -4.63 -1.10
CA VAL A 292 5.97 -3.18 -1.31
C VAL A 292 5.41 -2.39 -0.12
N LEU A 293 4.16 -2.63 0.28
CA LEU A 293 3.52 -1.89 1.38
C LEU A 293 4.08 -2.23 2.75
N ILE A 294 4.59 -3.46 2.97
CA ILE A 294 5.28 -3.82 4.21
C ILE A 294 6.55 -2.98 4.34
N TYR A 295 7.36 -2.90 3.28
CA TYR A 295 8.57 -2.08 3.30
C TYR A 295 8.22 -0.61 3.52
N SER A 296 7.35 -0.03 2.69
CA SER A 296 6.97 1.37 2.82
C SER A 296 6.34 1.67 4.17
N GLY A 297 5.39 0.86 4.63
CA GLY A 297 4.69 1.03 5.90
C GLY A 297 5.61 0.96 7.12
N LEU A 298 6.50 -0.03 7.18
CA LEU A 298 7.39 -0.21 8.34
C LEU A 298 8.61 0.70 8.30
N VAL A 299 9.26 0.83 7.15
CA VAL A 299 10.53 1.55 7.01
C VAL A 299 10.28 3.03 6.70
N GLU A 300 9.56 3.32 5.62
CA GLU A 300 9.40 4.69 5.10
C GLU A 300 8.36 5.53 5.86
N LEU A 301 7.41 4.88 6.53
CA LEU A 301 6.41 5.53 7.37
C LEU A 301 6.78 5.43 8.84
N LEU A 302 6.72 4.23 9.43
CA LEU A 302 6.79 4.06 10.89
C LEU A 302 8.19 4.35 11.44
N ALA A 303 9.21 3.68 10.94
CA ALA A 303 10.58 3.87 11.41
C ALA A 303 11.07 5.29 11.11
N ARG A 304 10.83 5.80 9.90
CA ARG A 304 11.21 7.17 9.52
C ARG A 304 10.54 8.23 10.40
N ASP A 305 9.24 8.12 10.71
CA ASP A 305 8.53 9.13 11.52
C ASP A 305 8.80 9.02 13.05
N PHE A 306 9.10 7.83 13.59
CA PHE A 306 9.22 7.62 15.04
C PHE A 306 10.64 7.31 15.55
N LEU A 307 11.48 6.67 14.74
CA LEU A 307 12.82 6.23 15.16
C LEU A 307 13.91 7.12 14.58
N PHE A 308 13.77 7.54 13.32
CA PHE A 308 14.83 8.23 12.58
C PHE A 308 14.60 9.72 12.34
N ASP A 309 13.43 10.27 12.69
CA ASP A 309 13.16 11.71 12.58
C ASP A 309 13.94 12.51 13.64
N PRO A 310 14.96 13.33 13.25
CA PRO A 310 15.71 14.16 14.19
C PRO A 310 14.84 15.23 14.87
N CYS A 311 13.73 15.60 14.23
CA CYS A 311 12.79 16.63 14.68
C CYS A 311 11.60 16.04 15.46
N ARG A 312 11.62 14.74 15.80
CA ARG A 312 10.55 14.07 16.54
C ARG A 312 10.24 14.79 17.86
N THR A 313 8.95 14.91 18.18
CA THR A 313 8.51 15.58 19.41
C THR A 313 9.09 14.91 20.68
N LYS A 314 9.66 15.72 21.57
CA LYS A 314 10.15 15.28 22.89
C LYS A 314 9.04 15.19 23.96
N ARG A 315 7.84 15.72 23.68
CA ARG A 315 6.71 15.71 24.63
C ARG A 315 6.04 14.34 24.64
N ARG A 316 6.13 13.63 25.77
CA ARG A 316 5.59 12.26 25.93
C ARG A 316 4.10 12.17 25.60
N GLY A 317 3.28 13.11 26.07
CA GLY A 317 1.83 13.11 25.78
C GLY A 317 1.51 13.21 24.29
N LYS A 318 2.21 14.09 23.54
CA LYS A 318 2.00 14.22 22.09
C LYS A 318 2.44 12.96 21.35
N LEU A 319 3.56 12.35 21.76
CA LEU A 319 4.04 11.10 21.20
C LEU A 319 3.05 9.95 21.43
N LEU A 320 2.50 9.80 22.64
CA LEU A 320 1.51 8.77 22.96
C LEU A 320 0.25 8.92 22.10
N VAL A 321 -0.21 10.16 21.88
CA VAL A 321 -1.35 10.43 20.99
C VAL A 321 -1.04 10.03 19.54
N MET A 322 0.17 10.34 19.04
CA MET A 322 0.58 9.93 17.68
C MET A 322 0.60 8.40 17.54
N VAL A 323 1.18 7.68 18.50
CA VAL A 323 1.18 6.21 18.52
C VAL A 323 -0.24 5.66 18.62
N ALA A 324 -1.10 6.24 19.45
CA ALA A 324 -2.49 5.84 19.56
C ALA A 324 -3.24 5.98 18.23
N TRP A 325 -2.96 7.02 17.44
CA TRP A 325 -3.54 7.16 16.09
C TRP A 325 -3.04 6.10 15.12
N VAL A 326 -1.75 5.73 15.15
CA VAL A 326 -1.24 4.59 14.36
C VAL A 326 -1.96 3.30 14.74
N CYS A 327 -2.02 2.99 16.04
CA CYS A 327 -2.70 1.79 16.53
C CYS A 327 -4.20 1.79 16.18
N LEU A 328 -4.86 2.94 16.26
CA LEU A 328 -6.27 3.08 15.88
C LEU A 328 -6.47 2.83 14.37
N GLY A 329 -5.63 3.43 13.52
CA GLY A 329 -5.70 3.22 12.07
C GLY A 329 -5.49 1.76 11.69
N ALA A 330 -4.46 1.13 12.26
CA ALA A 330 -4.19 -0.29 12.05
C ALA A 330 -5.34 -1.17 12.58
N GLY A 331 -5.86 -0.88 13.77
CA GLY A 331 -6.95 -1.63 14.38
C GLY A 331 -8.27 -1.52 13.61
N VAL A 332 -8.66 -0.32 13.17
CA VAL A 332 -9.86 -0.10 12.35
C VAL A 332 -9.73 -0.78 11.00
N MET A 333 -8.58 -0.65 10.33
CA MET A 333 -8.38 -1.26 9.02
C MET A 333 -8.31 -2.79 9.11
N ALA A 334 -7.69 -3.34 10.15
CA ALA A 334 -7.70 -4.77 10.42
C ALA A 334 -9.12 -5.29 10.73
N LEU A 335 -9.90 -4.52 11.49
CA LEU A 335 -11.29 -4.85 11.81
C LEU A 335 -12.17 -4.90 10.55
N ILE A 336 -12.01 -3.94 9.65
CA ILE A 336 -12.65 -3.94 8.32
C ILE A 336 -12.32 -5.23 7.55
N GLY A 337 -11.08 -5.74 7.67
CA GLY A 337 -10.63 -6.99 7.05
C GLY A 337 -11.39 -8.24 7.48
N LYS A 338 -12.15 -8.21 8.57
CA LYS A 338 -13.03 -9.33 8.92
C LYS A 338 -14.17 -9.50 7.92
N TRP A 339 -14.63 -8.42 7.30
CA TRP A 339 -15.78 -8.40 6.40
C TRP A 339 -15.42 -8.03 4.95
N ALA A 340 -14.15 -7.70 4.69
CA ALA A 340 -13.65 -7.27 3.39
C ALA A 340 -13.19 -8.44 2.51
#